data_AF-B4KB04-F1
#
_entry.id   AF-B4KB04-F1
#
_cell.length_a   1.000
_cell.length_b   1.000
_cell.length_c   1.000
_cell.angle_alpha   90.00
_cell.angle_beta   90.00
_cell.angle_gamma   90.00
#
_symmetry.space_group_name_H-M   'P 1'
#
loop_
_entity.id
_entity.type
_entity.pdbx_description
1 polymer ?
#
loop_
_entity_poly.entity_id
_entity_poly.type
_entity_poly.pdbx_seq_one_letter_code
_entity_poly.pdbx_strand_id
1 'polypeptide(L)'
;MRLAVGLLTLWLAVALADLTGDAQILEKCLGSISSPERIESDLRKLAKYASWTSEEVPCLMRCLASEKGWFDIDANKWHKQRVAEELGADIYNYCHYELRRKSRDACSYAHRGLRCLKQAELHAGNSISTLMQCSGQLNATNVQMLQYSTLKPKESIPCLFQCFADAMGFYDEAGNWRLLNWQQAFGPTHQEHQPDYSLCRLSDEQRSQASSKCAWMYDEYLCWERLNGNLNGTNLV
;
A
#
# COMPACT_ATOMS: atom_id res chain seq x y z
N MET A 1 6.91 -38.46 6.03
CA MET A 1 8.16 -37.86 5.50
C MET A 1 8.22 -37.71 3.97
N ARG A 2 7.70 -38.64 3.14
CA ARG A 2 7.79 -38.51 1.66
C ARG A 2 6.94 -37.38 1.02
N LEU A 3 5.81 -37.01 1.64
CA LEU A 3 4.96 -35.91 1.16
C LEU A 3 5.57 -34.51 1.42
N ALA A 4 6.25 -34.32 2.55
CA ALA A 4 6.88 -33.04 2.91
C ALA A 4 8.08 -32.70 1.99
N VAL A 5 8.85 -33.72 1.59
CA VAL A 5 9.98 -33.55 0.66
C VAL A 5 9.49 -33.18 -0.74
N GLY A 6 8.39 -33.78 -1.22
CA GLY A 6 7.80 -33.46 -2.52
C GLY A 6 7.24 -32.04 -2.61
N LEU A 7 6.61 -31.54 -1.54
CA LEU A 7 6.14 -30.14 -1.45
C LEU A 7 7.32 -29.16 -1.42
N LEU A 8 8.35 -29.39 -0.62
CA LEU A 8 9.53 -28.52 -0.58
C LEU A 8 10.22 -28.42 -1.95
N THR A 9 10.40 -29.53 -2.67
CA THR A 9 11.01 -29.53 -4.00
C THR A 9 10.16 -28.81 -5.05
N LEU A 10 8.83 -28.89 -4.96
CA LEU A 10 7.93 -28.24 -5.91
C LEU A 10 7.89 -26.72 -5.68
N TRP A 11 7.87 -26.29 -4.41
CA TRP A 11 7.91 -24.87 -4.06
C TRP A 11 9.25 -24.22 -4.44
N LEU A 12 10.37 -24.92 -4.24
CA LEU A 12 11.69 -24.48 -4.70
C LEU A 12 11.74 -24.34 -6.23
N ALA A 13 11.19 -25.31 -6.98
CA ALA A 13 11.16 -25.26 -8.43
C ALA A 13 10.28 -24.12 -8.97
N VAL A 14 9.12 -23.88 -8.34
CA VAL A 14 8.23 -22.75 -8.70
C VAL A 14 8.91 -21.41 -8.41
N ALA A 15 9.53 -21.24 -7.24
CA ALA A 15 10.24 -20.00 -6.90
C ALA A 15 11.46 -19.75 -7.81
N LEU A 16 12.22 -20.79 -8.18
CA LEU A 16 13.33 -20.67 -9.12
C LEU A 16 12.85 -20.34 -10.54
N ALA A 17 11.75 -20.96 -11.00
CA ALA A 17 11.17 -20.67 -12.30
C ALA A 17 10.60 -19.24 -12.37
N ASP A 18 9.99 -18.77 -11.29
CA ASP A 18 9.46 -17.41 -11.15
C ASP A 18 10.59 -16.37 -11.20
N LEU A 19 11.67 -16.59 -10.45
CA LEU A 19 12.87 -15.75 -10.49
C LEU A 19 13.54 -15.73 -11.88
N THR A 20 13.55 -16.88 -12.57
CA THR A 20 14.12 -16.98 -13.92
C THR A 20 13.24 -16.25 -14.93
N GLY A 21 11.92 -16.37 -14.82
CA GLY A 21 10.95 -15.63 -15.65
C GLY A 21 11.06 -14.12 -15.45
N ASP A 22 11.17 -13.66 -14.21
CA ASP A 22 11.31 -12.25 -13.88
C ASP A 22 12.62 -11.63 -14.37
N ALA A 23 13.72 -12.39 -14.28
CA ALA A 23 15.00 -11.97 -14.86
C ALA A 23 14.92 -11.84 -16.40
N GLN A 24 14.27 -12.78 -17.08
CA GLN A 24 14.08 -12.73 -18.54
C GLN A 24 13.21 -11.56 -18.98
N ILE A 25 12.12 -11.29 -18.25
CA ILE A 25 11.26 -10.13 -18.49
C ILE A 25 12.06 -8.83 -18.32
N LEU A 26 12.86 -8.74 -17.25
CA LEU A 26 13.68 -7.56 -16.98
C LEU A 26 14.73 -7.34 -18.07
N GLU A 27 15.44 -8.38 -18.48
CA GLU A 27 16.42 -8.34 -19.56
C GLU A 27 15.77 -7.89 -20.87
N LYS A 28 14.63 -8.49 -21.25
CA LYS A 28 13.86 -8.12 -22.44
C LYS A 28 13.48 -6.64 -22.44
N CYS A 29 12.91 -6.16 -21.33
CA CYS A 29 12.46 -4.79 -21.23
C CYS A 29 13.62 -3.79 -21.25
N LEU A 30 14.69 -4.05 -20.50
CA LEU A 30 15.88 -3.20 -20.52
C LEU A 30 16.56 -3.18 -21.89
N GLY A 31 16.67 -4.32 -22.56
CA GLY A 31 17.25 -4.41 -23.90
C GLY A 31 16.47 -3.60 -24.95
N SER A 32 15.16 -3.40 -24.74
CA SER A 32 14.33 -2.59 -25.64
C SER A 32 14.34 -1.08 -25.37
N ILE A 33 14.78 -0.66 -24.18
CA ILE A 33 14.63 0.73 -23.68
C ILE A 33 15.98 1.40 -23.37
N SER A 34 16.99 0.62 -23.00
CA SER A 34 18.33 1.11 -22.66
C SER A 34 19.32 0.86 -23.81
N SER A 35 20.52 1.40 -23.68
CA SER A 35 21.65 1.09 -24.57
C SER A 35 22.65 0.17 -23.86
N PRO A 36 23.47 -0.62 -24.59
CA PRO A 36 24.45 -1.51 -23.98
C PRO A 36 25.34 -0.84 -22.92
N GLU A 37 25.72 0.42 -23.15
CA GLU A 37 26.58 1.22 -22.25
C GLU A 37 25.85 1.67 -20.98
N ARG A 38 24.52 1.66 -20.98
CA ARG A 38 23.66 2.17 -19.90
C ARG A 38 23.00 1.10 -19.05
N ILE A 39 22.89 -0.13 -19.54
CA ILE A 39 22.17 -1.23 -18.85
C ILE A 39 22.64 -1.41 -17.40
N GLU A 40 23.95 -1.44 -17.14
CA GLU A 40 24.46 -1.61 -15.77
C GLU A 40 24.08 -0.44 -14.84
N SER A 41 24.12 0.79 -15.37
CA SER A 41 23.70 1.98 -14.62
C SER A 41 22.20 1.94 -14.34
N ASP A 42 21.38 1.63 -15.35
CA ASP A 42 19.93 1.58 -15.22
C ASP A 42 19.46 0.43 -14.29
N LEU A 43 20.14 -0.73 -14.30
CA LEU A 43 19.93 -1.82 -13.35
C LEU A 43 20.20 -1.40 -11.90
N ARG A 44 21.27 -0.64 -11.64
CA ARG A 44 21.60 -0.19 -10.28
C ARG A 44 20.55 0.74 -9.70
N LYS A 45 19.90 1.56 -10.54
CA LYS A 45 18.81 2.45 -10.09
C LYS A 45 17.62 1.63 -9.57
N LEU A 46 17.31 0.48 -10.18
CA LEU A 46 16.16 -0.35 -9.81
C LEU A 46 16.17 -0.81 -8.35
N ALA A 47 17.35 -0.92 -7.73
CA ALA A 47 17.46 -1.30 -6.32
C ALA A 47 16.67 -0.37 -5.38
N LYS A 48 16.35 0.87 -5.80
CA LYS A 48 15.60 1.85 -5.03
C LYS A 48 14.30 2.27 -5.70
N TYR A 49 13.74 1.49 -6.62
CA TYR A 49 12.59 1.91 -7.42
C TYR A 49 11.35 2.28 -6.57
N ALA A 50 11.17 1.64 -5.41
CA ALA A 50 10.07 1.94 -4.50
C ALA A 50 10.08 3.40 -3.98
N SER A 51 11.24 4.07 -4.01
CA SER A 51 11.39 5.48 -3.61
C SER A 51 11.34 6.47 -4.77
N TRP A 52 11.26 6.02 -6.02
CA TRP A 52 11.21 6.92 -7.17
C TRP A 52 9.95 7.79 -7.13
N THR A 53 10.10 9.09 -7.35
CA THR A 53 8.96 10.02 -7.50
C THR A 53 8.61 10.28 -8.96
N SER A 54 9.53 9.92 -9.87
CA SER A 54 9.39 10.02 -11.32
C SER A 54 10.19 8.89 -11.97
N GLU A 55 9.98 8.65 -13.27
CA GLU A 55 10.68 7.61 -14.00
C GLU A 55 12.18 7.92 -14.12
N GLU A 56 13.05 7.13 -13.46
CA GLU A 56 14.51 7.26 -13.63
C GLU A 56 15.06 6.42 -14.80
N VAL A 57 14.26 5.45 -15.25
CA VAL A 57 14.46 4.66 -16.48
C VAL A 57 13.15 4.72 -17.28
N PRO A 58 13.09 5.53 -18.36
CA PRO A 58 11.84 5.82 -19.06
C PRO A 58 11.10 4.57 -19.54
N CYS A 59 9.79 4.49 -19.29
CA CYS A 59 8.88 3.45 -19.75
C CYS A 59 9.20 2.02 -19.31
N LEU A 60 10.21 1.79 -18.48
CA LEU A 60 10.60 0.44 -18.04
C LEU A 60 9.46 -0.25 -17.30
N MET A 61 8.83 0.45 -16.35
CA MET A 61 7.75 -0.12 -15.54
C MET A 61 6.51 -0.48 -16.37
N ARG A 62 6.27 0.25 -17.47
CA ARG A 62 5.22 -0.09 -18.43
C ARG A 62 5.50 -1.41 -19.12
N CYS A 63 6.73 -1.63 -19.57
CA CYS A 63 7.13 -2.89 -20.18
C CYS A 63 7.01 -4.05 -19.17
N LEU A 64 7.60 -3.91 -17.98
CA LEU A 64 7.56 -4.96 -16.95
C LEU A 64 6.12 -5.36 -16.58
N ALA A 65 5.26 -4.36 -16.34
CA ALA A 65 3.86 -4.62 -16.01
C ALA A 65 3.08 -5.24 -17.17
N SER A 66 3.42 -4.90 -18.41
CA SER A 66 2.80 -5.50 -19.60
C SER A 66 3.23 -6.94 -19.82
N GLU A 67 4.51 -7.26 -19.65
CA GLU A 67 5.04 -8.62 -19.80
C GLU A 67 4.48 -9.57 -18.74
N LYS A 68 4.21 -9.07 -17.53
CA LYS A 68 3.48 -9.80 -16.48
C LYS A 68 1.97 -9.89 -16.74
N GLY A 69 1.46 -9.27 -17.80
CA GLY A 69 0.02 -9.22 -18.10
C GLY A 69 -0.79 -8.40 -17.09
N TRP A 70 -0.14 -7.57 -16.27
CA TRP A 70 -0.79 -6.70 -15.30
C TRP A 70 -1.28 -5.41 -15.93
N PHE A 71 -0.68 -4.98 -17.03
CA PHE A 71 -0.98 -3.72 -17.69
C PHE A 71 -1.20 -3.89 -19.20
N ASP A 72 -2.38 -3.48 -19.66
CA ASP A 72 -2.72 -3.39 -21.08
C ASP A 72 -2.16 -2.08 -21.65
N ILE A 73 -1.18 -2.20 -22.56
CA ILE A 73 -0.57 -1.04 -23.21
C ILE A 73 -1.57 -0.34 -24.13
N ASP A 74 -2.37 -1.08 -24.90
CA ASP A 74 -3.27 -0.53 -25.91
C ASP A 74 -4.48 0.14 -25.26
N ALA A 75 -5.05 -0.49 -24.23
CA ALA A 75 -6.13 0.10 -23.46
C ALA A 75 -5.65 1.16 -22.45
N ASN A 76 -4.33 1.22 -22.19
CA ASN A 76 -3.70 2.04 -21.16
C ASN A 76 -4.40 1.83 -19.80
N LYS A 77 -4.39 0.58 -19.31
CA LYS A 77 -5.22 0.10 -18.20
C LYS A 77 -4.60 -1.07 -17.43
N TRP A 78 -4.75 -1.06 -16.10
CA TRP A 78 -4.40 -2.21 -15.24
C TRP A 78 -5.45 -3.32 -15.27
N HIS A 79 -5.00 -4.57 -15.34
CA HIS A 79 -5.81 -5.77 -15.21
C HIS A 79 -6.01 -6.13 -13.73
N LYS A 80 -7.07 -5.56 -13.12
CA LYS A 80 -7.44 -5.83 -11.71
C LYS A 80 -7.35 -7.31 -11.33
N GLN A 81 -8.02 -8.16 -12.11
CA GLN A 81 -8.11 -9.58 -11.79
C GLN A 81 -6.74 -10.24 -11.76
N ARG A 82 -5.90 -9.99 -12.78
CA ARG A 82 -4.56 -10.55 -12.87
C ARG A 82 -3.66 -10.10 -11.71
N VAL A 83 -3.67 -8.81 -11.40
CA VAL A 83 -2.90 -8.25 -10.27
C VAL A 83 -3.36 -8.86 -8.95
N ALA A 84 -4.66 -8.96 -8.70
CA ALA A 84 -5.18 -9.52 -7.47
C ALA A 84 -4.96 -11.04 -7.33
N GLU A 85 -4.98 -11.79 -8.44
CA GLU A 85 -4.70 -13.23 -8.46
C GLU A 85 -3.22 -13.53 -8.21
N GLU A 86 -2.29 -12.75 -8.77
CA GLU A 86 -0.85 -12.99 -8.61
C GLU A 86 -0.26 -12.38 -7.34
N LEU A 87 -0.69 -11.18 -6.94
CA LEU A 87 -0.12 -10.46 -5.79
C LEU A 87 -1.00 -10.50 -4.54
N GLY A 88 -2.28 -10.86 -4.66
CA GLY A 88 -3.23 -10.83 -3.56
C GLY A 88 -4.17 -9.62 -3.59
N ALA A 89 -5.37 -9.82 -3.03
CA ALA A 89 -6.44 -8.82 -3.02
C ALA A 89 -6.11 -7.63 -2.11
N ASP A 90 -5.37 -7.85 -1.03
CA ASP A 90 -4.87 -6.82 -0.12
C ASP A 90 -3.87 -5.88 -0.79
N ILE A 91 -2.91 -6.40 -1.55
CA ILE A 91 -1.97 -5.60 -2.35
C ILE A 91 -2.72 -4.77 -3.40
N TYR A 92 -3.67 -5.38 -4.11
CA TYR A 92 -4.49 -4.64 -5.06
C TYR A 92 -5.32 -3.54 -4.39
N ASN A 93 -5.96 -3.84 -3.25
CA ASN A 93 -6.81 -2.88 -2.55
C ASN A 93 -6.01 -1.71 -1.99
N TYR A 94 -4.80 -1.95 -1.47
CA TYR A 94 -3.87 -0.91 -1.06
C TYR A 94 -3.62 0.09 -2.19
N CYS A 95 -3.43 -0.40 -3.43
CA CYS A 95 -3.14 0.43 -4.59
C CYS A 95 -4.33 0.81 -5.46
N HIS A 96 -5.56 0.47 -5.05
CA HIS A 96 -6.74 0.49 -5.92
C HIS A 96 -6.91 1.79 -6.70
N TYR A 97 -6.67 2.92 -6.03
CA TYR A 97 -6.84 4.26 -6.59
C TYR A 97 -5.75 4.61 -7.58
N GLU A 98 -4.48 4.35 -7.26
CA GLU A 98 -3.37 4.55 -8.19
C GLU A 98 -3.52 3.68 -9.44
N LEU A 99 -4.02 2.45 -9.30
CA LEU A 99 -4.28 1.53 -10.43
C LEU A 99 -5.51 1.90 -11.27
N ARG A 100 -6.30 2.89 -10.84
CA ARG A 100 -7.49 3.40 -11.57
C ARG A 100 -7.34 4.85 -12.04
N ARG A 101 -6.42 5.62 -11.45
CA ARG A 101 -6.12 7.01 -11.80
C ARG A 101 -5.34 7.08 -13.11
N LYS A 102 -6.07 6.86 -14.21
CA LYS A 102 -5.53 6.85 -15.56
C LYS A 102 -4.80 8.15 -15.89
N SER A 103 -3.57 8.04 -16.37
CA SER A 103 -2.83 9.13 -17.00
C SER A 103 -2.89 8.99 -18.51
N ARG A 104 -2.81 10.12 -19.24
CA ARG A 104 -2.63 10.09 -20.70
C ARG A 104 -1.29 9.46 -21.09
N ASP A 105 -0.25 9.74 -20.33
CA ASP A 105 1.03 9.08 -20.45
C ASP A 105 0.98 7.69 -19.77
N ALA A 106 1.03 6.65 -20.59
CA ALA A 106 1.00 5.26 -20.14
C ALA A 106 2.26 4.87 -19.36
N CYS A 107 3.41 5.50 -19.63
CA CYS A 107 4.65 5.20 -18.91
C CYS A 107 4.58 5.71 -17.48
N SER A 108 4.21 6.98 -17.29
CA SER A 108 3.92 7.53 -15.97
C SER A 108 2.82 6.75 -15.23
N TYR A 109 1.77 6.32 -15.94
CA TYR A 109 0.68 5.55 -15.32
C TYR A 109 1.16 4.20 -14.76
N ALA A 110 1.88 3.44 -15.60
CA ALA A 110 2.41 2.16 -15.19
C ALA A 110 3.49 2.29 -14.11
N HIS A 111 4.34 3.32 -14.20
CA HIS A 111 5.33 3.63 -13.17
C HIS A 111 4.68 3.88 -11.81
N ARG A 112 3.67 4.77 -11.73
CA ARG A 112 2.98 5.05 -10.46
C ARG A 112 2.34 3.80 -9.87
N GLY A 113 1.64 3.01 -10.70
CA GLY A 113 0.97 1.81 -10.25
C GLY A 113 1.94 0.73 -9.77
N LEU A 114 3.01 0.43 -10.53
CA LEU A 114 3.99 -0.59 -10.15
C LEU A 114 4.80 -0.19 -8.91
N ARG A 115 5.12 1.11 -8.78
CA ARG A 115 5.72 1.64 -7.55
C ARG A 115 4.80 1.44 -6.35
N CYS A 116 3.50 1.74 -6.49
CA CYS A 116 2.55 1.49 -5.42
C CYS A 116 2.51 0.01 -5.05
N LEU A 117 2.40 -0.88 -6.04
CA LEU A 117 2.36 -2.33 -5.79
C LEU A 117 3.58 -2.80 -5.00
N LYS A 118 4.77 -2.24 -5.28
CA LYS A 118 5.96 -2.53 -4.47
C LYS A 118 5.85 -2.04 -3.04
N GLN A 119 5.36 -0.83 -2.84
CA GLN A 119 5.17 -0.28 -1.51
C GLN A 119 4.15 -1.13 -0.73
N ALA A 120 3.10 -1.61 -1.39
CA ALA A 120 2.12 -2.52 -0.82
C ALA A 120 2.75 -3.86 -0.40
N GLU A 121 3.60 -4.49 -1.23
CA GLU A 121 4.34 -5.70 -0.84
C GLU A 121 5.17 -5.50 0.45
N LEU A 122 5.74 -4.30 0.64
CA LEU A 122 6.56 -3.99 1.80
C LEU A 122 5.73 -3.67 3.06
N HIS A 123 4.51 -3.14 2.91
CA HIS A 123 3.80 -2.49 4.02
C HIS A 123 2.39 -3.04 4.29
N ALA A 124 1.65 -3.50 3.28
CA ALA A 124 0.25 -3.91 3.43
C ALA A 124 0.11 -5.11 4.37
N GLY A 125 0.92 -6.16 4.15
CA GLY A 125 0.90 -7.37 4.97
C GLY A 125 1.18 -7.09 6.45
N ASN A 126 2.21 -6.28 6.74
CA ASN A 126 2.56 -5.89 8.11
C ASN A 126 1.45 -5.06 8.79
N SER A 127 0.81 -4.16 8.03
CA SER A 127 -0.27 -3.32 8.55
C SER A 127 -1.50 -4.17 8.90
N ILE A 128 -1.89 -5.08 8.01
CA ILE A 128 -3.01 -6.00 8.24
C ILE A 128 -2.71 -6.93 9.43
N SER A 129 -1.51 -7.54 9.48
CA SER A 129 -1.15 -8.44 10.57
C SER A 129 -1.15 -7.72 11.93
N THR A 130 -0.66 -6.48 11.97
CA THR A 130 -0.62 -5.68 13.20
C THR A 130 -2.03 -5.31 13.66
N LEU A 131 -2.91 -4.89 12.75
CA LEU A 131 -4.31 -4.61 13.07
C LEU A 131 -5.02 -5.87 13.61
N MET A 132 -4.81 -7.02 12.98
CA MET A 132 -5.38 -8.30 13.42
C MET A 132 -4.83 -8.75 14.78
N GLN A 133 -3.55 -8.53 15.04
CA GLN A 133 -2.93 -8.80 16.34
C GLN A 133 -3.58 -7.93 17.45
N CYS A 134 -3.72 -6.63 17.23
CA CYS A 134 -4.39 -5.72 18.17
C CYS A 134 -5.85 -6.10 18.40
N SER A 135 -6.57 -6.45 17.34
CA SER A 135 -7.94 -6.97 17.41
C SER A 135 -8.02 -8.21 18.31
N GLY A 136 -7.07 -9.15 18.15
CA GLY A 136 -6.98 -10.36 18.97
C GLY A 136 -6.69 -10.04 20.45
N GLN A 137 -5.77 -9.12 20.74
CA GLN A 137 -5.45 -8.69 22.10
C GLN A 137 -6.66 -8.05 22.82
N LEU A 138 -7.51 -7.37 22.06
CA LEU A 138 -8.73 -6.74 22.56
C LEU A 138 -9.96 -7.68 22.56
N ASN A 139 -9.76 -8.97 22.26
CA ASN A 139 -10.82 -9.98 22.17
C ASN A 139 -11.98 -9.55 21.26
N ALA A 140 -11.67 -8.86 20.15
CA ALA A 140 -12.69 -8.36 19.26
C ALA A 140 -13.39 -9.49 18.49
N THR A 141 -14.70 -9.35 18.32
CA THR A 141 -15.51 -10.27 17.53
C THR A 141 -15.49 -9.90 16.05
N ASN A 142 -15.81 -10.87 15.18
CA ASN A 142 -15.98 -10.61 13.74
C ASN A 142 -17.02 -9.53 13.44
N VAL A 143 -18.09 -9.44 14.26
CA VAL A 143 -19.11 -8.40 14.12
C VAL A 143 -18.52 -7.01 14.41
N GLN A 144 -17.70 -6.89 15.45
CA GLN A 144 -17.07 -5.61 15.79
C GLN A 144 -16.02 -5.21 14.74
N MET A 145 -15.29 -6.17 14.16
CA MET A 145 -14.37 -5.92 13.04
C MET A 145 -15.10 -5.43 11.79
N LEU A 146 -16.25 -6.05 11.46
CA LEU A 146 -17.10 -5.58 10.36
C LEU A 146 -17.65 -4.17 10.64
N GLN A 147 -18.00 -3.86 11.89
CA GLN A 147 -18.40 -2.51 12.27
C GLN A 147 -17.22 -1.52 12.19
N TYR A 148 -16.00 -1.96 12.51
CA TYR A 148 -14.81 -1.13 12.48
C TYR A 148 -14.49 -0.67 11.05
N SER A 149 -14.63 -1.57 10.07
CA SER A 149 -14.43 -1.23 8.65
C SER A 149 -15.46 -0.24 8.09
N THR A 150 -16.53 0.08 8.83
CA THR A 150 -17.51 1.11 8.44
C THR A 150 -17.18 2.51 8.95
N LEU A 151 -16.10 2.67 9.73
CA LEU A 151 -15.56 3.97 10.17
C LEU A 151 -16.61 4.88 10.85
N LYS A 152 -17.32 4.32 11.83
CA LYS A 152 -18.33 5.07 12.60
C LYS A 152 -17.66 6.14 13.48
N PRO A 153 -18.36 7.21 13.89
CA PRO A 153 -17.79 8.25 14.76
C PRO A 153 -17.26 7.70 16.10
N LYS A 154 -17.89 6.66 16.64
CA LYS A 154 -17.41 5.95 17.82
C LYS A 154 -16.79 4.62 17.41
N GLU A 155 -15.58 4.39 17.92
CA GLU A 155 -14.84 3.16 17.66
C GLU A 155 -15.60 1.92 18.15
N SER A 156 -15.83 0.95 17.26
CA SER A 156 -16.56 -0.28 17.58
C SER A 156 -15.78 -1.27 18.45
N ILE A 157 -14.45 -1.18 18.42
CA ILE A 157 -13.52 -1.96 19.23
C ILE A 157 -12.70 -0.96 20.03
N PRO A 158 -13.04 -0.71 21.31
CA PRO A 158 -12.40 0.33 22.10
C PRO A 158 -10.87 0.21 22.10
N CYS A 159 -10.18 1.28 21.72
CA CYS A 159 -8.72 1.41 21.68
C CYS A 159 -8.00 0.55 20.62
N LEU A 160 -8.72 0.01 19.63
CA LEU A 160 -8.09 -0.75 18.54
C LEU A 160 -7.13 0.12 17.74
N PHE A 161 -7.56 1.32 17.36
CA PHE A 161 -6.75 2.26 16.61
C PHE A 161 -5.53 2.70 17.41
N GLN A 162 -5.68 2.96 18.73
CA GLN A 162 -4.53 3.26 19.57
C GLN A 162 -3.51 2.11 19.52
N CYS A 163 -3.93 0.87 19.76
CA CYS A 163 -3.02 -0.28 19.72
C CYS A 163 -2.29 -0.36 18.37
N PHE A 164 -3.04 -0.22 17.27
CA PHE A 164 -2.49 -0.25 15.93
C PHE A 164 -1.49 0.89 15.69
N ALA A 165 -1.85 2.10 16.09
CA ALA A 165 -1.04 3.31 15.92
C ALA A 165 0.24 3.28 16.77
N ASP A 166 0.17 2.79 18.00
CA ASP A 166 1.32 2.60 18.88
C ASP A 166 2.27 1.54 18.27
N ALA A 167 1.74 0.42 17.75
CA ALA A 167 2.53 -0.64 17.12
C ALA A 167 3.17 -0.22 15.79
N MET A 168 2.48 0.58 14.98
CA MET A 168 2.98 1.08 13.70
C MET A 168 3.81 2.36 13.83
N GLY A 169 3.93 2.91 15.04
CA GLY A 169 4.65 4.16 15.29
C GLY A 169 4.06 5.33 14.50
N PHE A 170 2.75 5.51 14.54
CA PHE A 170 2.07 6.63 13.88
C PHE A 170 2.35 7.98 14.56
N TYR A 171 2.78 7.93 15.80
CA TYR A 171 3.09 9.08 16.63
C TYR A 171 4.51 8.97 17.19
N ASP A 172 5.18 10.10 17.37
CA ASP A 172 6.38 10.16 18.21
C ASP A 172 6.04 10.27 19.70
N GLU A 173 7.07 10.33 20.54
CA GLU A 173 6.91 10.42 22.00
C GLU A 173 6.20 11.71 22.45
N ALA A 174 6.25 12.76 21.64
CA ALA A 174 5.55 14.02 21.86
C ALA A 174 4.13 14.03 21.26
N GLY A 175 3.68 12.91 20.67
CA GLY A 175 2.38 12.80 20.04
C GLY A 175 2.28 13.51 18.68
N ASN A 176 3.41 13.88 18.06
CA ASN A 176 3.41 14.38 16.69
C ASN A 176 3.24 13.24 15.71
N TRP A 177 2.54 13.49 14.60
CA TRP A 177 2.37 12.51 13.54
C TRP A 177 3.70 12.18 12.85
N ARG A 178 3.95 10.88 12.67
CA ARG A 178 4.97 10.37 11.76
C ARG A 178 4.31 10.07 10.42
N LEU A 179 4.13 11.13 9.61
CA LEU A 179 3.31 11.08 8.39
C LEU A 179 3.67 9.93 7.44
N LEU A 180 4.97 9.61 7.29
CA LEU A 180 5.40 8.50 6.43
C LEU A 180 4.82 7.15 6.90
N ASN A 181 4.75 6.90 8.21
CA ASN A 181 4.23 5.65 8.76
C ASN A 181 2.72 5.53 8.50
N TRP A 182 1.99 6.63 8.62
CA TRP A 182 0.58 6.69 8.23
C TRP A 182 0.39 6.34 6.75
N GLN A 183 1.16 6.97 5.87
CA GLN A 183 1.08 6.72 4.42
C GLN A 183 1.43 5.28 4.07
N GLN A 184 2.47 4.71 4.71
CA GLN A 184 2.85 3.32 4.51
C GLN A 184 1.77 2.35 4.97
N ALA A 185 1.06 2.64 6.06
CA ALA A 185 0.04 1.76 6.59
C ALA A 185 -1.26 1.77 5.80
N PHE A 186 -1.70 2.94 5.33
CA PHE A 186 -3.02 3.11 4.69
C PHE A 186 -2.95 3.20 3.16
N GLY A 187 -1.77 3.39 2.59
CA GLY A 187 -1.58 3.51 1.15
C GLY A 187 -1.93 4.89 0.59
N PRO A 188 -1.94 5.02 -0.75
CA PRO A 188 -2.16 6.28 -1.44
C PRO A 188 -3.59 6.80 -1.28
N THR A 189 -3.69 8.13 -1.17
CA THR A 189 -4.93 8.89 -1.12
C THR A 189 -5.74 8.84 -2.42
N HIS A 190 -7.07 8.94 -2.33
CA HIS A 190 -7.94 9.00 -3.52
C HIS A 190 -7.84 10.35 -4.23
N GLN A 191 -7.35 11.37 -3.53
CA GLN A 191 -7.18 12.72 -4.04
C GLN A 191 -6.02 12.78 -5.05
N GLU A 192 -6.20 13.53 -6.13
CA GLU A 192 -5.16 13.71 -7.16
C GLU A 192 -3.91 14.39 -6.58
N HIS A 193 -4.11 15.32 -5.66
CA HIS A 193 -3.06 15.98 -4.90
C HIS A 193 -3.02 15.42 -3.48
N GLN A 194 -1.82 15.34 -2.91
CA GLN A 194 -1.65 14.92 -1.53
C GLN A 194 -2.39 15.89 -0.58
N PRO A 195 -3.31 15.40 0.26
CA PRO A 195 -4.01 16.24 1.22
C PRO A 195 -3.05 16.86 2.24
N ASP A 196 -3.42 18.05 2.74
CA ASP A 196 -2.80 18.59 3.94
C ASP A 196 -3.39 17.92 5.18
N TYR A 197 -2.67 16.94 5.70
CA TYR A 197 -3.08 16.19 6.89
C TYR A 197 -2.89 16.95 8.21
N SER A 198 -2.23 18.11 8.20
CA SER A 198 -2.08 18.92 9.43
C SER A 198 -3.42 19.35 9.99
N LEU A 199 -4.44 19.49 9.13
CA LEU A 199 -5.83 19.77 9.49
C LEU A 199 -6.50 18.69 10.35
N CYS A 200 -5.96 17.47 10.34
CA CYS A 200 -6.47 16.36 11.13
C CYS A 200 -5.80 16.23 12.49
N ARG A 201 -4.69 16.93 12.72
CA ARG A 201 -4.04 16.91 14.01
C ARG A 201 -4.80 17.81 14.98
N LEU A 202 -5.29 17.25 16.07
CA LEU A 202 -5.92 18.00 17.14
C LEU A 202 -4.86 18.80 17.92
N SER A 203 -5.26 19.96 18.43
CA SER A 203 -4.41 20.75 19.32
C SER A 203 -4.16 20.01 20.64
N ASP A 204 -3.08 20.35 21.34
CA ASP A 204 -2.77 19.74 22.64
C ASP A 204 -3.91 19.96 23.65
N GLU A 205 -4.57 21.11 23.60
CA GLU A 205 -5.75 21.39 24.41
C GLU A 205 -6.91 20.46 24.07
N GLN A 206 -7.25 20.31 22.78
CA GLN A 206 -8.30 19.38 22.34
C GLN A 206 -8.01 17.93 22.78
N ARG A 207 -6.75 17.50 22.67
CA ARG A 207 -6.33 16.15 23.09
C ARG A 207 -6.44 15.95 24.61
N SER A 208 -6.12 16.96 25.41
CA SER A 208 -6.26 16.93 26.87
C SER A 208 -7.71 16.95 27.35
N GLN A 209 -8.61 17.55 26.57
CA GLN A 209 -10.05 17.62 26.85
C GLN A 209 -10.80 16.38 26.35
N ALA A 210 -10.18 15.56 25.50
CA ALA A 210 -10.79 14.35 24.99
C ALA A 210 -11.04 13.32 26.11
N SER A 211 -12.08 12.49 25.91
CA SER A 211 -12.48 11.49 26.91
C SER A 211 -11.40 10.46 27.25
N SER A 212 -10.47 10.19 26.32
CA SER A 212 -9.31 9.30 26.51
C SER A 212 -8.30 9.47 25.38
N LYS A 213 -7.10 8.87 25.55
CA LYS A 213 -6.10 8.76 24.48
C LYS A 213 -6.67 8.05 23.24
N CYS A 214 -7.42 6.97 23.44
CA CYS A 214 -8.04 6.22 22.36
C CYS A 214 -9.01 7.07 21.53
N ALA A 215 -9.81 7.89 22.21
CA ALA A 215 -10.84 8.71 21.57
C ALA A 215 -10.23 9.74 20.61
N TRP A 216 -9.29 10.56 21.08
CA TRP A 216 -8.72 11.59 20.20
C TRP A 216 -7.89 10.99 19.06
N MET A 217 -7.17 9.88 19.30
CA MET A 217 -6.44 9.20 18.22
C MET A 217 -7.40 8.65 17.16
N TYR A 218 -8.55 8.13 17.58
CA TYR A 218 -9.57 7.67 16.65
C TYR A 218 -10.22 8.83 15.88
N ASP A 219 -10.46 9.98 16.51
CA ASP A 219 -10.96 11.18 15.82
C ASP A 219 -9.98 11.65 14.73
N GLU A 220 -8.68 11.67 15.05
CA GLU A 220 -7.61 11.97 14.10
C GLU A 220 -7.56 10.96 12.94
N TYR A 221 -7.75 9.66 13.24
CA TYR A 221 -7.87 8.59 12.25
C TYR A 221 -9.07 8.77 11.32
N LEU A 222 -10.26 9.06 11.86
CA LEU A 222 -11.44 9.34 11.05
C LEU A 222 -11.21 10.57 10.16
N CYS A 223 -10.54 11.60 10.66
CA CYS A 223 -10.18 12.74 9.82
C CYS A 223 -9.23 12.33 8.68
N TRP A 224 -8.20 11.51 8.96
CA TRP A 224 -7.30 10.96 7.93
C TRP A 224 -8.06 10.22 6.84
N GLU A 225 -8.95 9.31 7.22
CA GLU A 225 -9.77 8.52 6.28
C GLU A 225 -10.70 9.42 5.44
N ARG A 226 -11.23 10.49 6.03
CA ARG A 226 -12.02 11.49 5.31
C ARG A 226 -11.20 12.27 4.29
N LEU A 227 -10.02 12.78 4.65
CA LEU A 227 -9.14 13.46 3.70
C LEU A 227 -8.70 12.53 2.57
N ASN A 228 -8.54 11.24 2.88
CA ASN A 228 -8.22 10.22 1.89
C ASN A 228 -9.37 9.84 0.97
N GLY A 229 -10.60 10.25 1.27
CA GLY A 229 -11.78 9.92 0.47
C GLY A 229 -12.38 8.54 0.78
N ASN A 230 -12.01 7.93 1.92
CA ASN A 230 -12.61 6.69 2.42
C ASN A 230 -13.90 6.92 3.21
N LEU A 231 -14.08 8.14 3.75
CA LEU A 231 -15.33 8.59 4.34
C LEU A 231 -16.05 9.57 3.41
N ASN A 232 -17.10 9.10 2.74
CA ASN A 232 -17.97 9.94 1.93
C ASN A 232 -18.75 10.93 2.83
N GLY A 233 -18.24 12.15 3.00
CA GLY A 233 -19.02 13.36 3.31
C GLY A 233 -20.03 13.29 4.46
N THR A 234 -19.98 12.30 5.34
CA THR A 234 -20.82 12.25 6.53
C THR A 234 -20.31 13.32 7.48
N ASN A 235 -21.08 14.39 7.59
CA ASN A 235 -20.94 15.41 8.61
C ASN A 235 -20.71 14.72 9.95
N LEU A 236 -19.46 14.76 10.42
CA LEU A 236 -19.14 14.58 11.82
C LEU A 236 -19.66 15.85 12.51
N VAL A 237 -20.92 15.78 12.95
CA VAL A 237 -21.52 16.74 13.89
C VAL A 237 -21.26 16.23 15.29
#